data_AF-A0A7W4HEZ0-F1
#
_entry.id   AF-A0A7W4HEZ0-F1
#
_cell.length_a   1.000
_cell.length_b   1.000
_cell.length_c   1.000
_cell.angle_alpha   90.00
_cell.angle_beta   90.00
_cell.angle_gamma   90.00
#
_symmetry.space_group_name_H-M   'P 1'
#
loop_
_entity.id
_entity.type
_entity.pdbx_description
1 polymer ?
#
loop_
_entity_poly.entity_id
_entity_poly.type
_entity_poly.pdbx_seq_one_letter_code
_entity_poly.pdbx_strand_id
1 'polypeptide(L)'
;MATLKALMTSLSKQGLQEQRGEIIYDFTSGRTCSAKELTASEIDELYYELNKRASVTSRELDKKRKRLIAAIFGVFEKMNKKPSVEYVKGIACRAAKEDDFNKIPAERLTSLYNAFLNAQKDLNFAKRLADSLVEETIILN
;
A
#
# COMPACT_ATOMS: atom_id res chain seq x y z
N MET A 1 -27.26 5.79 -12.75
CA MET A 1 -27.33 7.20 -12.36
C MET A 1 -27.00 7.37 -10.88
N ALA A 2 -25.79 7.83 -10.61
CA ALA A 2 -25.40 8.38 -9.33
C ALA A 2 -26.22 9.65 -9.02
N THR A 3 -26.47 9.87 -7.74
CA THR A 3 -27.20 11.05 -7.28
C THR A 3 -26.23 12.11 -6.77
N LEU A 4 -26.67 13.37 -6.72
CA LEU A 4 -25.90 14.44 -6.09
C LEU A 4 -25.48 14.07 -4.65
N LYS A 5 -26.37 13.41 -3.90
CA LYS A 5 -26.07 12.90 -2.56
C LYS A 5 -24.94 11.86 -2.56
N ALA A 6 -24.94 10.94 -3.52
CA ALA A 6 -23.89 9.93 -3.65
C ALA A 6 -22.53 10.57 -3.97
N LEU A 7 -22.49 11.57 -4.86
CA LEU A 7 -21.29 12.35 -5.16
C LEU A 7 -20.75 13.08 -3.93
N MET A 8 -21.61 13.81 -3.21
CA MET A 8 -21.20 14.51 -1.99
C MET A 8 -20.68 13.55 -0.91
N THR A 9 -21.32 12.39 -0.78
CA THR A 9 -20.89 11.34 0.15
C THR A 9 -19.53 10.77 -0.24
N SER A 10 -19.24 10.55 -1.52
CA SER A 10 -17.94 10.04 -1.98
C SER A 10 -16.82 11.04 -1.73
N LEU A 11 -17.03 12.32 -2.05
CA LEU A 11 -16.07 13.39 -1.74
C LEU A 11 -15.77 13.48 -0.23
N SER A 12 -16.82 13.38 0.59
CA SER A 12 -16.67 13.32 2.05
C SER A 12 -15.83 12.13 2.51
N LYS A 13 -16.11 10.93 2.01
CA LYS A 13 -15.37 9.71 2.38
C LYS A 13 -13.90 9.78 1.99
N GLN A 14 -13.59 10.50 0.93
CA GLN A 14 -12.22 10.69 0.44
C GLN A 14 -11.50 11.88 1.09
N GLY A 15 -12.15 12.61 2.00
CA GLY A 15 -11.56 13.78 2.66
C GLY A 15 -11.47 15.03 1.76
N LEU A 16 -12.13 15.03 0.60
CA LEU A 16 -12.05 16.09 -0.41
C LEU A 16 -13.13 17.16 -0.22
N GLN A 17 -13.64 17.35 1.00
CA GLN A 17 -14.73 18.30 1.25
C GLN A 17 -14.31 19.76 1.02
N GLU A 18 -13.10 20.12 1.48
CA GLU A 18 -12.56 21.47 1.38
C GLU A 18 -12.22 21.85 -0.08
N GLN A 19 -11.72 20.89 -0.85
CA GLN A 19 -11.35 21.05 -2.26
C GLN A 19 -12.52 20.82 -3.22
N ARG A 20 -13.74 20.56 -2.71
CA ARG A 20 -14.90 20.22 -3.54
C ARG A 20 -15.15 21.25 -4.65
N GLY A 21 -15.11 22.54 -4.30
CA GLY A 21 -15.40 23.61 -5.26
C GLY A 21 -14.41 23.63 -6.42
N GLU A 22 -13.12 23.48 -6.11
CA GLU A 22 -12.02 23.42 -7.08
C GLU A 22 -12.14 22.18 -7.98
N ILE A 23 -12.40 21.00 -7.40
CA ILE A 23 -12.60 19.76 -8.17
C ILE A 23 -13.76 19.91 -9.17
N ILE A 24 -14.85 20.55 -8.77
CA ILE A 24 -16.03 20.77 -9.64
C ILE A 24 -15.71 21.82 -10.71
N TYR A 25 -15.01 22.88 -10.35
CA TYR A 25 -14.57 23.92 -11.29
C TYR A 25 -13.69 23.32 -12.38
N ASP A 26 -12.66 22.57 -12.00
CA ASP A 26 -11.74 21.92 -12.94
C ASP A 26 -12.46 20.89 -13.81
N PHE A 27 -13.31 20.05 -13.21
CA PHE A 27 -14.08 19.05 -13.95
C PHE A 27 -15.00 19.68 -15.00
N THR A 28 -15.64 20.79 -14.65
CA THR A 28 -16.55 21.51 -15.55
C THR A 28 -15.83 22.52 -16.45
N SER A 29 -14.49 22.49 -16.51
CA SER A 29 -13.67 23.41 -17.31
C SER A 29 -13.95 24.89 -17.01
N GLY A 30 -14.17 25.20 -15.74
CA GLY A 30 -14.38 26.55 -15.22
C GLY A 30 -15.83 27.04 -15.18
N ARG A 31 -16.81 26.17 -15.49
CA ARG A 31 -18.22 26.58 -15.56
C ARG A 31 -18.83 26.88 -14.19
N THR A 32 -18.55 26.08 -13.16
CA THR A 32 -19.16 26.24 -11.84
C THR A 32 -18.31 25.63 -10.72
N CYS A 33 -18.39 26.19 -9.51
CA CYS A 33 -17.85 25.59 -8.28
C CYS A 33 -18.96 24.88 -7.45
N SER A 34 -20.21 24.94 -7.90
CA SER A 34 -21.38 24.49 -7.16
C SER A 34 -21.84 23.11 -7.63
N ALA A 35 -21.86 22.15 -6.72
CA ALA A 35 -22.37 20.82 -7.02
C ALA A 35 -23.85 20.80 -7.43
N LYS A 36 -24.62 21.85 -7.09
CA LYS A 36 -26.03 21.98 -7.47
C LYS A 36 -26.23 22.39 -8.93
N GLU A 37 -25.18 22.91 -9.58
CA GLU A 37 -25.20 23.36 -10.98
C GLU A 37 -24.64 22.30 -11.94
N LEU A 38 -24.34 21.11 -11.42
CA LEU A 38 -23.96 19.95 -12.23
C LEU A 38 -25.21 19.32 -12.85
N THR A 39 -25.10 19.00 -14.14
CA THR A 39 -26.07 18.18 -14.85
C THR A 39 -26.00 16.73 -14.34
N ALA A 40 -27.04 15.99 -14.65
CA ALA A 40 -27.15 14.62 -14.19
C ALA A 40 -26.08 13.68 -14.84
N SER A 41 -25.62 13.97 -16.07
CA SER A 41 -24.48 13.26 -16.69
C SER A 41 -23.16 13.60 -16.02
N GLU A 42 -22.93 14.88 -15.73
CA GLU A 42 -21.70 15.33 -15.05
C GLU A 42 -21.58 14.75 -13.64
N ILE A 43 -22.70 14.62 -12.91
CA ILE A 43 -22.73 13.93 -11.60
C ILE A 43 -22.32 12.46 -11.75
N ASP A 44 -22.85 11.76 -12.76
CA ASP A 44 -22.53 10.36 -13.05
C ASP A 44 -21.04 10.17 -13.38
N GLU A 45 -20.52 10.99 -14.29
CA GLU A 45 -19.13 10.92 -14.75
C GLU A 45 -18.14 11.26 -13.64
N LEU A 46 -18.37 12.37 -12.93
CA LEU A 46 -17.50 12.77 -11.82
C LEU A 46 -17.53 11.74 -10.68
N TYR A 47 -18.71 11.21 -10.36
CA TYR A 47 -18.84 10.12 -9.38
C TYR A 47 -18.06 8.88 -9.83
N TYR A 48 -18.18 8.49 -11.10
CA TYR A 48 -17.48 7.33 -11.63
C TYR A 48 -15.96 7.52 -11.56
N GLU A 49 -15.44 8.65 -12.01
CA GLU A 49 -14.00 8.91 -12.01
C GLU A 49 -13.40 8.99 -10.60
N LEU A 50 -14.10 9.62 -9.65
CA LEU A 50 -13.67 9.67 -8.24
C LEU A 50 -13.57 8.26 -7.63
N ASN A 51 -14.60 7.43 -7.82
CA ASN A 51 -14.60 6.08 -7.24
C ASN A 51 -13.65 5.13 -7.96
N LYS A 52 -13.45 5.31 -9.28
CA LYS A 52 -12.44 4.57 -10.05
C LYS A 52 -11.04 4.86 -9.53
N ARG A 53 -10.68 6.13 -9.33
CA ARG A 53 -9.39 6.53 -8.74
C ARG A 53 -9.20 5.94 -7.34
N ALA A 54 -10.21 6.05 -6.48
CA ALA A 54 -10.18 5.45 -5.14
C ALA A 54 -9.95 3.93 -5.20
N SER A 55 -10.61 3.23 -6.12
CA SER A 55 -10.44 1.79 -6.32
C SER A 55 -9.02 1.40 -6.77
N VAL A 56 -8.38 2.21 -7.61
CA VAL A 56 -7.01 1.99 -8.08
C VAL A 56 -6.04 2.18 -6.92
N THR A 57 -6.15 3.28 -6.18
CA THR A 57 -5.30 3.56 -5.02
C THR A 57 -5.41 2.47 -3.95
N SER A 58 -6.63 2.01 -3.67
CA SER A 58 -6.86 0.93 -2.71
C SER A 58 -6.19 -0.38 -3.15
N ARG A 59 -6.27 -0.74 -4.44
CA ARG A 59 -5.61 -1.92 -5.00
C ARG A 59 -4.08 -1.83 -4.93
N GLU A 60 -3.51 -0.67 -5.24
CA GLU A 60 -2.05 -0.48 -5.17
C GLU A 60 -1.53 -0.56 -3.73
N LEU A 61 -2.28 -0.02 -2.76
CA LEU A 61 -1.96 -0.17 -1.34
C LEU A 61 -2.03 -1.63 -0.87
N ASP A 62 -3.09 -2.36 -1.24
CA ASP A 62 -3.22 -3.79 -0.93
C ASP A 62 -2.05 -4.61 -1.52
N LYS A 63 -1.65 -4.31 -2.76
CA LYS A 63 -0.48 -4.93 -3.40
C LYS A 63 0.80 -4.66 -2.61
N LYS A 64 1.04 -3.42 -2.17
CA LYS A 64 2.21 -3.06 -1.34
C LYS A 64 2.20 -3.81 0.00
N ARG A 65 1.04 -3.90 0.65
CA ARG A 65 0.85 -4.64 1.91
C ARG A 65 1.17 -6.13 1.76
N LYS A 66 0.64 -6.79 0.73
CA LYS A 66 0.93 -8.20 0.42
C LYS A 66 2.41 -8.43 0.13
N ARG A 67 3.06 -7.53 -0.61
CA ARG A 67 4.51 -7.59 -0.88
C ARG A 67 5.34 -7.48 0.39
N LEU A 68 4.98 -6.57 1.31
CA LEU A 68 5.68 -6.44 2.58
C LEU A 68 5.57 -7.73 3.41
N ILE A 69 4.36 -8.31 3.50
CA ILE A 69 4.14 -9.58 4.20
C ILE A 69 5.05 -10.67 3.61
N ALA A 70 5.05 -10.82 2.28
CA ALA A 70 5.90 -11.79 1.60
C ALA A 70 7.40 -11.55 1.85
N ALA A 71 7.85 -10.30 1.87
CA ALA A 71 9.24 -9.96 2.16
C ALA A 71 9.65 -10.32 3.60
N ILE A 72 8.77 -10.12 4.57
CA ILE A 72 9.03 -10.52 5.96
C ILE A 72 9.06 -12.04 6.08
N PHE A 73 8.11 -12.74 5.46
CA PHE A 73 8.12 -14.21 5.40
C PHE A 73 9.41 -14.75 4.78
N GLY A 74 9.89 -14.14 3.70
CA GLY A 74 11.15 -14.54 3.06
C GLY A 74 12.36 -14.44 4.00
N VAL A 75 12.40 -13.47 4.91
CA VAL A 75 13.45 -13.41 5.94
C VAL A 75 13.37 -14.62 6.88
N PHE A 76 12.18 -14.96 7.36
CA PHE A 76 11.99 -16.10 8.25
C PHE A 76 12.27 -17.45 7.57
N GLU A 77 11.95 -17.58 6.29
CA GLU A 77 12.28 -18.75 5.49
C GLU A 77 13.79 -18.99 5.45
N LYS A 78 14.61 -17.94 5.25
CA LYS A 78 16.07 -18.05 5.32
C LYS A 78 16.60 -18.44 6.70
N MET A 79 15.83 -18.16 7.75
CA MET A 79 16.12 -18.59 9.12
C MET A 79 15.49 -19.95 9.49
N ASN A 80 14.89 -20.67 8.52
CA ASN A 80 14.16 -21.92 8.74
C ASN A 80 13.02 -21.82 9.77
N LYS A 81 12.37 -20.65 9.86
CA LYS A 81 11.24 -20.38 10.77
C LYS A 81 9.95 -20.20 9.97
N LYS A 82 8.83 -20.67 10.52
CA LYS A 82 7.48 -20.54 9.94
C LYS A 82 6.57 -19.74 10.88
N PRO A 83 6.61 -18.40 10.84
CA PRO A 83 5.76 -17.56 11.68
C PRO A 83 4.30 -17.58 11.21
N SER A 84 3.37 -17.16 12.06
CA SER A 84 1.99 -16.88 11.66
C SER A 84 1.88 -15.54 10.92
N VAL A 85 0.81 -15.35 10.15
CA VAL A 85 0.54 -14.10 9.43
C VAL A 85 0.34 -12.94 10.43
N GLU A 86 -0.37 -13.16 11.53
CA GLU A 86 -0.58 -12.16 12.59
C GLU A 86 0.74 -11.72 13.21
N TYR A 87 1.68 -12.63 13.43
CA TYR A 87 3.01 -12.29 13.94
C TYR A 87 3.79 -11.41 12.95
N VAL A 88 3.73 -11.75 11.65
CA VAL A 88 4.35 -10.95 10.57
C VAL A 88 3.75 -9.56 10.48
N LYS A 89 2.42 -9.43 10.55
CA LYS A 89 1.74 -8.13 10.62
C LYS A 89 2.20 -7.33 11.84
N GLY A 90 2.31 -7.96 13.00
CA GLY A 90 2.83 -7.32 14.22
C GLY A 90 4.27 -6.83 14.11
N ILE A 91 5.13 -7.51 13.34
CA ILE A 91 6.47 -7.01 13.01
C ILE A 91 6.38 -5.78 12.11
N ALA A 92 5.56 -5.84 11.05
CA ALA A 92 5.38 -4.72 10.14
C ALA A 92 4.86 -3.47 10.88
N CYS A 93 3.87 -3.63 11.75
CA CYS A 93 3.32 -2.58 12.61
C CYS A 93 4.40 -1.95 13.51
N ARG A 94 5.16 -2.78 14.24
CA ARG A 94 6.28 -2.31 15.09
C ARG A 94 7.35 -1.56 14.28
N ALA A 95 7.70 -2.06 13.10
CA ALA A 95 8.67 -1.41 12.23
C ALA A 95 8.13 -0.10 11.63
N ALA A 96 6.82 0.00 11.40
CA ALA A 96 6.14 1.19 10.91
C ALA A 96 5.87 2.22 12.01
N LYS A 97 5.88 1.82 13.29
CA LYS A 97 5.36 2.59 14.43
C LYS A 97 3.87 2.90 14.31
N GLU A 98 3.11 1.90 13.87
CA GLU A 98 1.66 1.97 13.67
C GLU A 98 0.96 0.86 14.45
N ASP A 99 -0.23 1.13 14.97
CA ASP A 99 -1.01 0.14 15.73
C ASP A 99 -1.73 -0.87 14.82
N ASP A 100 -2.06 -0.45 13.59
CA ASP A 100 -2.81 -1.27 12.63
C ASP A 100 -2.04 -1.36 11.31
N PHE A 101 -1.95 -2.58 10.77
CA PHE A 101 -1.26 -2.86 9.52
C PHE A 101 -1.86 -2.11 8.32
N ASN A 102 -3.17 -1.85 8.35
CA ASN A 102 -3.86 -1.08 7.33
C ASN A 102 -3.58 0.41 7.41
N LYS A 103 -3.13 0.93 8.57
CA LYS A 103 -2.75 2.35 8.74
C LYS A 103 -1.36 2.67 8.21
N ILE A 104 -0.54 1.66 7.92
CA ILE A 104 0.82 1.88 7.42
C ILE A 104 0.79 2.67 6.10
N PRO A 105 1.44 3.84 6.02
CA PRO A 105 1.47 4.67 4.81
C PRO A 105 2.18 4.00 3.63
N ALA A 106 1.81 4.38 2.40
CA ALA A 106 2.35 3.82 1.16
C ALA A 106 3.89 3.90 1.06
N GLU A 107 4.46 5.03 1.47
CA GLU A 107 5.91 5.27 1.48
C GLU A 107 6.59 4.33 2.48
N ARG A 108 6.01 4.19 3.68
CA ARG A 108 6.53 3.31 4.72
C ARG A 108 6.47 1.84 4.30
N LEU A 109 5.38 1.39 3.66
CA LEU A 109 5.29 0.06 3.08
C LEU A 109 6.42 -0.21 2.08
N THR A 110 6.75 0.79 1.24
CA THR A 110 7.81 0.67 0.23
C THR A 110 9.20 0.62 0.87
N SER A 111 9.47 1.51 1.83
CA SER A 111 10.72 1.54 2.60
C SER A 111 10.96 0.23 3.36
N LEU A 112 9.95 -0.26 4.08
CA LEU A 112 10.04 -1.53 4.83
C LEU A 112 10.25 -2.71 3.88
N TYR A 113 9.52 -2.77 2.77
CA TYR A 113 9.68 -3.82 1.78
C TYR A 113 11.13 -3.93 1.28
N ASN A 114 11.74 -2.79 0.93
CA ASN A 114 13.14 -2.76 0.48
C ASN A 114 14.11 -3.17 1.59
N ALA A 115 13.86 -2.73 2.84
CA ALA A 115 14.69 -3.10 3.99
C ALA A 115 14.67 -4.63 4.23
N PHE A 116 13.49 -5.26 4.23
CA PHE A 116 13.38 -6.71 4.40
C PHE A 116 13.95 -7.49 3.21
N LEU A 117 13.83 -6.98 1.98
CA LEU A 117 14.51 -7.58 0.83
C LEU A 117 16.03 -7.54 0.96
N ASN A 118 16.60 -6.43 1.42
CA ASN A 118 18.03 -6.34 1.63
C ASN A 118 18.49 -7.30 2.73
N ALA A 119 17.74 -7.39 3.84
CA ALA A 119 18.01 -8.37 4.88
C ALA A 119 18.01 -9.82 4.35
N GLN A 120 17.09 -10.17 3.43
CA GLN A 120 17.13 -11.49 2.77
C GLN A 120 18.41 -11.72 1.96
N LYS A 121 18.89 -10.70 1.24
CA LYS A 121 20.13 -10.79 0.45
C LYS A 121 21.33 -11.00 1.37
N ASP A 122 21.41 -10.23 2.45
CA ASP A 122 22.50 -10.31 3.42
C ASP A 122 22.53 -11.69 4.11
N LEU A 123 21.37 -12.23 4.48
CA LEU A 123 21.26 -13.59 5.04
C LEU A 123 21.67 -14.67 4.03
N ASN A 124 21.30 -14.53 2.75
CA ASN A 124 21.74 -15.46 1.72
C ASN A 124 23.26 -15.41 1.52
N PHE A 125 23.85 -14.21 1.54
CA PHE A 125 25.29 -14.04 1.43
C PHE A 125 26.02 -14.68 2.61
N ALA A 126 25.59 -14.38 3.84
CA ALA A 126 26.15 -14.97 5.05
C ALA A 126 26.05 -16.50 5.04
N LYS A 127 24.92 -17.05 4.58
CA LYS A 127 24.75 -18.50 4.43
C LYS A 127 25.75 -19.10 3.45
N ARG A 128 25.90 -18.52 2.26
CA ARG A 128 26.86 -19.00 1.25
C ARG A 128 28.30 -18.98 1.75
N LEU A 129 28.67 -17.93 2.47
CA LEU A 129 30.00 -17.81 3.08
C LEU A 129 30.22 -18.90 4.14
N ALA A 130 29.21 -19.17 4.98
CA ALA A 130 29.30 -20.24 5.96
C ALA A 130 29.43 -21.62 5.29
N ASP A 131 28.63 -21.87 4.25
CA ASP A 131 28.65 -23.12 3.49
C ASP A 131 30.03 -23.34 2.82
N SER A 132 30.64 -22.32 2.22
CA SER A 132 31.97 -22.44 1.60
C SER A 132 33.08 -22.74 2.60
N LEU A 133 33.04 -22.11 3.78
CA LEU A 133 34.02 -22.38 4.85
C LEU A 133 33.91 -23.82 5.36
N VAL A 134 32.68 -24.36 5.46
CA VAL A 134 32.47 -25.76 5.84
C VAL A 134 33.04 -26.70 4.77
N GLU A 135 32.81 -26.43 3.50
CA GLU A 135 33.36 -27.24 2.40
C GLU A 135 34.90 -27.26 2.42
N GLU A 136 35.55 -26.12 2.62
CA GLU A 136 37.02 -26.03 2.75
C GLU A 136 37.54 -26.89 3.91
N THR A 137 36.89 -26.87 5.07
CA THR A 137 37.29 -27.69 6.23
C THR A 137 37.10 -29.19 6.02
N ILE A 138 36.17 -29.60 5.16
CA ILE A 138 35.95 -31.01 4.81
C ILE A 138 37.04 -31.49 3.85
N ILE A 139 37.52 -30.64 2.94
CA ILE A 139 38.57 -31.01 1.96
C ILE A 139 39.95 -31.13 2.63
N LEU A 140 40.19 -30.35 3.69
CA LEU A 140 41.47 -30.31 4.40
C LEU A 140 41.64 -31.40 5.48
N ASN A 141 40.59 -32.16 5.80
CA ASN A 141 40.60 -33.28 6.75
C ASN A 141 40.42 -34.63 6.03
#